data_AF-A0A6M8U9H1-F1
#
_entry.id   AF-A0A6M8U9H1-F1
#
_cell.length_a   1.000
_cell.length_b   1.000
_cell.length_c   1.000
_cell.angle_alpha   90.00
_cell.angle_beta   90.00
_cell.angle_gamma   90.00
#
_symmetry.space_group_name_H-M   'P 1'
#
loop_
_entity.id
_entity.type
_entity.pdbx_description
1 polymer ?
#
loop_
_entity_poly.entity_id
_entity_poly.type
_entity_poly.pdbx_seq_one_letter_code
_entity_poly.pdbx_strand_id
1 'polypeptide(L)'
;MKNINDALNNFFAESKTVKAEEISEAVENGNAVIFGSDDVRIVLKPMMAEGIPYVLVWLAVSSGENGLAKYIPEVQKLTRLVGGRWFEFYTQRRGFIRVAEKLGFKRMPDEDGFMKFRMMM
;
A
#
# COMPACT_ATOMS: atom_id res chain seq x y z
N MET A 1 8.71 21.33 8.21
CA MET A 1 8.12 20.31 7.32
C MET A 1 8.53 18.95 7.85
N LYS A 2 7.61 18.01 8.08
CA LYS A 2 7.98 16.63 8.43
C LYS A 2 8.54 15.96 7.18
N ASN A 3 9.75 15.41 7.28
CA ASN A 3 10.39 14.69 6.18
C ASN A 3 9.74 13.29 6.04
N ILE A 4 9.67 12.73 4.84
CA ILE A 4 9.19 11.36 4.62
C ILE A 4 10.01 10.32 5.40
N ASN A 5 11.31 10.56 5.63
CA ASN A 5 12.14 9.69 6.46
C ASN A 5 11.68 9.68 7.92
N ASP A 6 11.27 10.83 8.48
CA ASP A 6 10.70 10.88 9.83
C ASP A 6 9.38 10.11 9.89
N ALA A 7 8.54 10.24 8.85
CA ALA A 7 7.27 9.53 8.77
C ALA A 7 7.47 8.02 8.65
N LEU A 8 8.46 7.56 7.87
CA LEU A 8 8.84 6.16 7.77
C LEU A 8 9.38 5.62 9.08
N ASN A 9 10.30 6.34 9.74
CA ASN A 9 10.86 5.92 11.02
C ASN A 9 9.76 5.77 12.08
N ASN A 10 8.85 6.73 12.17
CA ASN A 10 7.70 6.63 13.07
C ASN A 10 6.78 5.45 12.70
N PHE A 11 6.50 5.25 11.40
CA PHE A 11 5.71 4.11 10.94
C PHE A 11 6.34 2.78 11.37
N PHE A 12 7.64 2.57 11.13
CA PHE A 12 8.31 1.33 11.49
C PHE A 12 8.49 1.14 12.99
N ALA A 13 8.66 2.22 13.76
CA ALA A 13 8.70 2.15 15.22
C ALA A 13 7.35 1.73 15.83
N GLU A 14 6.24 2.11 15.21
CA GLU A 14 4.89 1.79 15.68
C GLU A 14 4.30 0.51 15.05
N SER A 15 4.78 0.15 13.84
CA SER A 15 4.31 -1.00 13.07
C SER A 15 4.77 -2.30 13.71
N LYS A 16 3.81 -3.12 14.14
CA LYS A 16 4.09 -4.48 14.65
C LYS A 16 4.13 -5.54 13.56
N THR A 17 3.89 -5.16 12.31
CA THR A 17 3.46 -6.11 11.27
C THR A 17 4.15 -5.97 9.93
N VAL A 18 4.73 -4.81 9.65
CA VAL A 18 5.58 -4.58 8.48
C VAL A 18 6.90 -4.05 9.00
N LYS A 19 7.99 -4.79 8.73
CA LYS A 19 9.35 -4.39 9.11
C LYS A 19 10.12 -3.80 7.92
N ALA A 20 11.03 -2.88 8.21
CA ALA A 20 11.84 -2.23 7.18
C ALA A 20 12.74 -3.24 6.44
N GLU A 21 13.28 -4.21 7.17
CA GLU A 21 14.16 -5.25 6.64
C GLU A 21 13.43 -6.16 5.66
N GLU A 22 12.19 -6.55 5.98
CA GLU A 22 11.34 -7.38 5.10
C GLU A 22 11.00 -6.66 3.79
N ILE A 23 10.76 -5.35 3.86
CA ILE A 23 10.56 -4.52 2.67
C ILE A 23 11.85 -4.43 1.87
N SER A 24 12.99 -4.15 2.51
CA SER A 24 14.28 -4.02 1.84
C SER A 24 14.63 -5.31 1.09
N GLU A 25 14.55 -6.45 1.78
CA GLU A 25 14.81 -7.76 1.21
C GLU A 25 13.87 -8.06 0.03
N ALA A 26 12.58 -7.76 0.15
CA ALA A 26 11.64 -7.98 -0.94
C ALA A 26 11.94 -7.11 -2.17
N VAL A 27 12.36 -5.85 -1.96
CA VAL A 27 12.74 -4.94 -3.05
C VAL A 27 14.04 -5.40 -3.70
N GLU A 28 15.06 -5.76 -2.91
CA GLU A 28 16.35 -6.25 -3.40
C GLU A 28 16.22 -7.53 -4.23
N ASN A 29 15.31 -8.42 -3.82
CA ASN A 29 15.01 -9.66 -4.54
C ASN A 29 14.02 -9.48 -5.72
N GLY A 30 13.57 -8.25 -6.00
CA GLY A 30 12.63 -7.96 -7.09
C GLY A 30 11.19 -8.43 -6.85
N ASN A 31 10.86 -8.81 -5.61
CA ASN A 31 9.52 -9.25 -5.18
C ASN A 31 8.62 -8.10 -4.73
N ALA A 32 9.15 -6.88 -4.66
CA ALA A 32 8.41 -5.66 -4.39
C ALA A 32 9.03 -4.48 -5.13
N VAL A 33 8.23 -3.43 -5.36
CA VAL A 33 8.69 -2.18 -5.96
C VAL A 33 8.35 -1.03 -5.03
N ILE A 34 9.34 -0.17 -4.78
CA ILE A 34 9.18 1.08 -4.04
C ILE A 34 9.14 2.26 -5.00
N PHE A 35 8.21 3.19 -4.79
CA PHE A 35 8.17 4.46 -5.52
C PHE A 35 7.53 5.56 -4.66
N GLY A 36 7.60 6.82 -5.14
CA GLY A 36 6.97 7.96 -4.49
C GLY A 36 7.69 9.27 -4.75
N SER A 37 7.52 10.23 -3.85
CA SER A 37 8.08 11.59 -3.87
C SER A 37 8.69 11.95 -2.50
N ASP A 38 9.21 13.16 -2.34
CA ASP A 38 9.84 13.59 -1.08
C ASP A 38 8.90 13.61 0.13
N ASP A 39 7.59 13.53 -0.10
CA ASP A 39 6.52 13.56 0.89
C ASP A 39 5.70 12.26 0.96
N VAL A 40 5.94 11.30 0.06
CA VAL A 40 5.18 10.04 -0.01
C VAL A 40 6.07 8.87 -0.39
N ARG A 41 5.90 7.73 0.28
CA ARG A 41 6.54 6.46 -0.06
C ARG A 41 5.48 5.36 -0.12
N ILE A 42 5.50 4.60 -1.22
CA ILE A 42 4.61 3.48 -1.46
C ILE A 42 5.44 2.26 -1.83
N VAL A 43 5.07 1.12 -1.25
CA VAL A 43 5.64 -0.19 -1.60
C VAL A 43 4.51 -1.05 -2.14
N LEU A 44 4.71 -1.58 -3.34
CA LEU A 44 3.81 -2.52 -3.99
C LEU A 44 4.44 -3.90 -4.00
N LYS A 45 3.65 -4.90 -3.64
CA LYS A 45 4.01 -6.30 -3.71
C LYS A 45 3.07 -7.00 -4.67
N PRO A 46 3.56 -7.61 -5.76
CA PRO A 46 2.76 -8.50 -6.59
C PRO A 46 2.32 -9.71 -5.76
N MET A 47 1.06 -10.11 -5.94
CA MET A 47 0.43 -11.20 -5.21
C MET A 47 -0.38 -12.07 -6.18
N MET A 48 -0.79 -13.25 -5.72
CA MET A 48 -1.62 -14.17 -6.48
C MET A 48 -2.79 -14.63 -5.62
N ALA A 49 -4.01 -14.61 -6.16
CA ALA A 49 -5.18 -15.21 -5.54
C ALA A 49 -5.93 -16.04 -6.58
N GLU A 50 -6.11 -17.33 -6.32
CA GLU A 50 -6.81 -18.25 -7.23
C GLU A 50 -6.26 -18.23 -8.67
N GLY A 51 -4.93 -18.08 -8.81
CA GLY A 51 -4.26 -17.99 -10.10
C GLY A 51 -4.43 -16.65 -10.84
N ILE A 52 -5.06 -15.65 -10.21
CA ILE A 52 -5.19 -14.31 -10.75
C ILE A 52 -4.21 -13.37 -10.03
N PRO A 53 -3.32 -12.69 -10.76
CA PRO A 53 -2.40 -11.73 -10.15
C PRO A 53 -3.17 -10.52 -9.63
N TYR A 54 -2.66 -9.95 -8.55
CA TYR A 54 -3.10 -8.67 -8.02
C TYR A 54 -1.92 -7.96 -7.35
N VAL A 55 -2.11 -6.71 -6.96
CA VAL A 55 -1.08 -5.95 -6.23
C VAL A 55 -1.55 -5.66 -4.82
N LEU A 56 -0.69 -5.89 -3.83
CA LEU A 56 -0.84 -5.39 -2.49
C LEU A 56 -0.08 -4.07 -2.36
N VAL A 57 -0.78 -3.01 -1.96
CA VAL A 57 -0.17 -1.80 -1.41
C VAL A 57 0.30 -2.14 0.00
N TRP A 58 1.54 -2.63 0.09
CA TRP A 58 2.11 -3.17 1.32
C TRP A 58 2.49 -2.07 2.31
N LEU A 59 2.93 -0.92 1.78
CA LEU A 59 3.20 0.30 2.53
C LEU A 59 2.65 1.51 1.76
N ALA A 60 2.04 2.44 2.48
CA ALA A 60 1.74 3.77 1.98
C ALA A 60 1.88 4.78 3.11
N VAL A 61 2.98 5.54 3.10
CA VAL A 61 3.31 6.55 4.11
C VAL A 61 3.38 7.91 3.43
N SER A 62 2.82 8.92 4.08
CA SER A 62 2.78 10.30 3.62
C SER A 62 3.08 11.23 4.78
N SER A 63 3.93 12.23 4.55
CA SER A 63 4.14 13.33 5.51
C SER A 63 3.09 14.45 5.36
N GLY A 64 2.28 14.41 4.30
CA GLY A 64 1.14 15.29 4.04
C GLY A 64 -0.21 14.57 3.93
N GLU A 65 -1.27 15.30 3.60
CA GLU A 65 -2.61 14.75 3.38
C GLU A 65 -2.73 14.05 2.01
N ASN A 66 -3.65 13.09 1.90
CA ASN A 66 -4.05 12.46 0.63
C ASN A 66 -2.92 11.78 -0.17
N GLY A 67 -1.81 11.40 0.47
CA GLY A 67 -0.65 10.80 -0.22
C GLY A 67 -1.01 9.59 -1.09
N LEU A 68 -1.82 8.65 -0.59
CA LEU A 68 -2.26 7.50 -1.40
C LEU A 68 -3.13 7.92 -2.60
N ALA A 69 -4.03 8.90 -2.42
CA ALA A 69 -4.96 9.32 -3.46
C ALA A 69 -4.23 9.83 -4.71
N LYS A 70 -3.14 10.58 -4.52
CA LYS A 70 -2.28 11.10 -5.60
C LYS A 70 -1.69 9.98 -6.47
N TYR A 71 -1.45 8.81 -5.89
CA TYR A 71 -0.75 7.71 -6.56
C TYR A 71 -1.67 6.59 -7.03
N ILE A 72 -2.99 6.65 -6.79
CA ILE A 72 -3.95 5.66 -7.31
C ILE A 72 -3.77 5.42 -8.82
N PRO A 73 -3.66 6.44 -9.70
CA PRO A 73 -3.47 6.19 -11.13
C PRO A 73 -2.21 5.40 -11.46
N GLU A 74 -1.10 5.66 -10.77
CA GLU A 74 0.15 4.93 -10.98
C GLU A 74 0.06 3.50 -10.43
N VAL A 75 -0.55 3.30 -9.25
CA VAL A 75 -0.82 1.96 -8.72
C VAL A 75 -1.68 1.16 -9.70
N GLN A 76 -2.72 1.76 -10.27
CA GLN A 76 -3.57 1.11 -11.26
C GLN A 76 -2.78 0.70 -12.51
N LYS A 77 -1.95 1.60 -13.04
CA LYS A 77 -1.07 1.33 -14.18
C LYS A 77 -0.11 0.17 -13.88
N LEU A 78 0.58 0.20 -12.74
CA LEU A 78 1.52 -0.87 -12.35
C LEU A 78 0.79 -2.20 -12.13
N THR A 79 -0.40 -2.18 -11.54
CA THR A 79 -1.21 -3.37 -11.35
C THR A 79 -1.62 -4.00 -12.68
N ARG A 80 -2.01 -3.19 -13.67
CA ARG A 80 -2.33 -3.68 -15.03
C ARG A 80 -1.10 -4.27 -15.73
N LEU A 81 0.08 -3.68 -15.55
CA LEU A 81 1.33 -4.17 -16.16
C LEU A 81 1.71 -5.57 -15.68
N VAL A 82 1.37 -5.94 -14.44
CA VAL A 82 1.56 -7.29 -13.91
C VAL A 82 0.37 -8.23 -14.19
N GLY A 83 -0.56 -7.82 -15.07
CA GLY A 83 -1.76 -8.59 -15.43
C GLY A 83 -2.86 -8.56 -14.38
N GLY A 84 -2.71 -7.75 -13.33
CA GLY A 84 -3.65 -7.69 -12.22
C GLY A 84 -4.96 -6.97 -12.57
N ARG A 85 -6.05 -7.42 -11.95
CA ARG A 85 -7.41 -6.86 -12.15
C ARG A 85 -7.89 -6.01 -10.97
N TRP A 86 -7.16 -6.06 -9.86
CA TRP A 86 -7.42 -5.26 -8.68
C TRP A 86 -6.13 -5.06 -7.91
N PHE A 87 -6.16 -4.11 -6.98
CA PHE A 87 -5.16 -4.01 -5.94
C PHE A 87 -5.82 -3.86 -4.57
N GLU A 88 -5.07 -4.20 -3.53
CA GLU A 88 -5.55 -4.21 -2.16
C GLU A 88 -4.70 -3.33 -1.26
N PHE A 89 -5.31 -2.82 -0.18
CA PHE A 89 -4.64 -2.07 0.86
C PHE A 89 -5.10 -2.55 2.23
N TYR A 90 -4.14 -2.85 3.08
CA TYR A 90 -4.34 -3.46 4.39
C TYR A 90 -3.93 -2.46 5.45
N THR A 91 -4.80 -2.19 6.42
CA THR A 91 -4.46 -1.23 7.49
C THR A 91 -5.21 -1.51 8.78
N GLN A 92 -4.57 -1.20 9.90
CA GLN A 92 -5.21 -1.18 11.23
C GLN A 92 -5.79 0.21 11.56
N ARG A 93 -5.49 1.24 10.74
CA ARG A 93 -5.92 2.62 10.99
C ARG A 93 -7.40 2.80 10.63
N ARG A 94 -8.26 2.80 11.65
CA ARG A 94 -9.73 2.97 11.50
C ARG A 94 -10.12 4.24 10.75
N GLY A 95 -9.30 5.29 10.83
CA GLY A 95 -9.53 6.55 10.10
C GLY A 95 -9.59 6.39 8.58
N PHE A 96 -8.96 5.34 8.02
CA PHE A 96 -8.97 5.09 6.59
C PHE A 96 -10.34 4.63 6.06
N ILE A 97 -11.21 4.05 6.91
CA ILE A 97 -12.53 3.53 6.49
C ILE A 97 -13.33 4.59 5.71
N ARG A 98 -13.38 5.82 6.22
CA ARG A 98 -14.15 6.94 5.60
C ARG A 98 -13.53 7.45 4.30
N VAL A 99 -12.23 7.26 4.14
CA VAL A 99 -11.48 7.74 2.97
C VAL A 99 -11.51 6.68 1.86
N ALA A 100 -11.45 5.40 2.23
CA ALA A 100 -11.40 4.26 1.31
C ALA A 100 -12.54 4.29 0.28
N GLU A 101 -13.77 4.49 0.74
CA GLU A 101 -14.96 4.53 -0.13
C GLU A 101 -14.89 5.69 -1.14
N LYS A 102 -14.49 6.89 -0.69
CA LYS A 102 -14.32 8.06 -1.56
C LYS A 102 -13.25 7.87 -2.62
N LEU A 103 -12.25 7.03 -2.33
CA LEU A 103 -11.19 6.66 -3.25
C LEU A 103 -11.58 5.51 -4.18
N GLY A 104 -12.76 4.91 -4.04
CA GLY A 104 -13.24 3.82 -4.88
C GLY A 104 -12.86 2.42 -4.38
N PHE A 105 -12.33 2.29 -3.15
CA PHE A 105 -12.13 1.00 -2.54
C PHE A 105 -13.44 0.42 -2.01
N LYS A 106 -13.60 -0.89 -2.15
CA LYS A 106 -14.59 -1.70 -1.43
C LYS A 106 -13.94 -2.34 -0.22
N ARG A 107 -14.61 -2.30 0.94
CA ARG A 107 -14.17 -3.04 2.12
C ARG A 107 -14.40 -4.54 1.90
N MET A 108 -13.38 -5.33 2.19
CA MET A 108 -13.40 -6.80 2.16
C MET A 108 -13.45 -7.32 3.60
N PRO A 109 -13.69 -8.63 3.81
CA PRO A 109 -13.50 -9.24 5.13
C PRO A 109 -12.10 -8.92 5.67
N ASP A 110 -12.04 -8.54 6.95
CA ASP A 110 -10.79 -8.29 7.64
C ASP A 110 -9.94 -9.57 7.63
N GLU A 111 -8.62 -9.44 7.52
CA GLU A 111 -7.67 -10.54 7.37
C GLU A 111 -6.49 -10.31 8.33
N ASP A 112 -6.15 -11.30 9.15
CA ASP A 112 -5.05 -11.24 10.14
C ASP A 112 -5.07 -9.99 11.06
N GLY A 113 -6.27 -9.53 11.41
CA GLY A 113 -6.45 -8.34 12.25
C GLY A 113 -6.28 -7.01 11.51
N PHE A 114 -6.25 -7.02 10.18
CA PHE A 114 -6.25 -5.85 9.32
C PHE A 114 -7.59 -5.64 8.64
N MET A 115 -7.97 -4.37 8.50
CA MET A 115 -9.03 -4.01 7.57
C MET A 115 -8.46 -4.07 6.15
N LYS A 116 -9.17 -4.81 5.31
CA LYS A 116 -8.81 -5.05 3.92
C LYS A 116 -9.68 -4.22 3.00
N PHE A 117 -9.06 -3.54 2.05
CA PHE A 117 -9.72 -2.70 1.07
C PHE A 117 -9.27 -3.09 -0.33
N ARG A 118 -10.20 -3.31 -1.26
CA ARG A 118 -9.93 -3.70 -2.65
C ARG A 118 -10.45 -2.65 -3.62
N MET A 119 -9.64 -2.27 -4.61
CA MET A 119 -10.08 -1.46 -5.73
C MET A 119 -10.02 -2.27 -7.02
N MET A 120 -11.17 -2.41 -7.68
CA MET A 120 -11.27 -3.01 -9.02
C MET A 120 -10.87 -1.99 -10.08
N MET A 121 -10.34 -2.45 -11.22
CA MET A 121 -9.77 -1.61 -12.27
C MET A 121 -10.30 -1.92 -13.67
#